data_AF-A0AAV2IDM3-F1
#
_entry.id   AF-A0AAV2IDM3-F1
#
_cell.length_a   1.000
_cell.length_b   1.000
_cell.length_c   1.000
_cell.angle_alpha   90.00
_cell.angle_beta   90.00
_cell.angle_gamma   90.00
#
_symmetry.space_group_name_H-M   'P 1'
#
loop_
_entity.id
_entity.type
_entity.pdbx_description
1 polymer ?
#
loop_
_entity_poly.entity_id
_entity_poly.type
_entity_poly.pdbx_seq_one_letter_code
_entity_poly.pdbx_strand_id
1 'polypeptide(L)'
;METVHRENPSANSQTKRSSQKDKMQQGRKMSVNRPVKEHTFLTDVADVRTMEHGLLQLLNDFHSGKLQAFGNTATFNKMDAIRVQQEQLAKTHFEMDLIPRTTANRLSTEESRKENNEKMDKLIEQLHSLSVSVYPLYR
;
A
#
# COMPACT_ATOMS: atom_id res chain seq x y z
N MET A 1 -65.09 3.47 22.27
CA MET A 1 -64.99 2.00 22.35
C MET A 1 -64.37 1.57 21.04
N GLU A 2 -63.19 0.97 20.90
CA GLU A 2 -62.32 0.22 21.81
C GLU A 2 -60.86 0.29 21.32
N THR A 3 -59.96 -0.05 22.24
CA THR A 3 -58.51 -0.04 22.19
C THR A 3 -57.90 -1.25 21.46
N VAL A 4 -56.74 -1.01 20.83
CA VAL A 4 -55.49 -1.79 20.85
C VAL A 4 -55.57 -3.24 21.39
N HIS A 5 -55.10 -4.23 20.62
CA HIS A 5 -53.97 -5.09 21.02
C HIS A 5 -53.53 -6.09 19.92
N ARG A 6 -52.26 -5.98 19.55
CA ARG A 6 -51.40 -7.08 19.06
C ARG A 6 -51.05 -7.94 20.28
N GLU A 7 -51.21 -9.26 20.19
CA GLU A 7 -50.18 -10.28 20.49
C GLU A 7 -50.64 -11.73 20.19
N ASN A 8 -49.68 -12.45 19.58
CA ASN A 8 -49.35 -13.90 19.49
C ASN A 8 -50.25 -14.99 20.12
N PRO A 9 -50.19 -16.25 19.59
CA PRO A 9 -49.30 -17.23 20.25
C PRO A 9 -48.63 -18.31 19.37
N SER A 10 -47.64 -18.93 20.03
CA SER A 10 -46.76 -20.08 19.73
C SER A 10 -47.41 -21.40 19.27
N ALA A 11 -46.72 -22.17 18.39
CA ALA A 11 -46.60 -23.66 18.37
C ALA A 11 -45.85 -24.11 17.07
N ASN A 12 -44.67 -24.72 17.10
CA ASN A 12 -44.30 -26.13 17.35
C ASN A 12 -44.15 -27.04 16.10
N SER A 13 -42.90 -27.46 15.86
CA SER A 13 -42.40 -28.77 15.39
C SER A 13 -42.54 -29.32 13.94
N GLN A 14 -41.44 -30.00 13.56
CA GLN A 14 -41.17 -31.01 12.50
C GLN A 14 -40.58 -30.47 11.17
N THR A 15 -39.38 -30.87 10.73
CA THR A 15 -39.07 -32.22 10.21
C THR A 15 -37.55 -32.47 9.99
N LYS A 16 -37.21 -33.76 9.93
CA LYS A 16 -35.90 -34.46 9.87
C LYS A 16 -35.00 -34.15 8.63
N ARG A 17 -33.68 -34.37 8.79
CA ARG A 17 -32.76 -35.16 7.90
C ARG A 17 -31.33 -35.16 8.47
N SER A 18 -30.83 -36.30 8.93
CA SER A 18 -29.99 -37.31 8.25
C SER A 18 -28.51 -37.19 8.62
N SER A 19 -28.06 -38.19 9.36
CA SER A 19 -26.68 -38.43 9.76
C SER A 19 -25.78 -38.73 8.55
N GLN A 20 -24.67 -38.01 8.42
CA GLN A 20 -23.53 -38.51 7.66
C GLN A 20 -22.23 -38.09 8.35
N LYS A 21 -21.48 -39.11 8.80
CA LYS A 21 -20.12 -39.03 9.32
C LYS A 21 -19.23 -38.42 8.25
N ASP A 22 -18.61 -37.28 8.53
CA ASP A 22 -17.45 -36.84 7.76
C ASP A 22 -16.15 -37.17 8.48
N LYS A 23 -15.30 -37.83 7.69
CA LYS A 23 -14.07 -38.49 8.09
C LYS A 23 -13.02 -37.47 8.49
N MET A 24 -12.25 -37.85 9.50
CA MET A 24 -10.93 -37.32 9.83
C MET A 24 -10.11 -37.14 8.54
N GLN A 25 -9.97 -35.90 8.06
CA GLN A 25 -8.85 -35.54 7.21
C GLN A 25 -7.69 -35.17 8.13
N GLN A 26 -6.79 -36.14 8.27
CA GLN A 26 -5.41 -35.93 8.69
C GLN A 26 -4.81 -34.87 7.77
N GLY A 27 -4.90 -33.61 8.19
CA GLY A 27 -4.03 -32.56 7.70
C GLY A 27 -2.61 -32.97 8.06
N ARG A 28 -1.87 -33.44 7.06
CA ARG A 28 -0.45 -33.71 7.11
C ARG A 28 0.25 -32.42 7.52
N LYS A 29 0.35 -32.17 8.83
CA LYS A 29 1.28 -31.21 9.40
C LYS A 29 2.65 -31.81 9.15
N MET A 30 3.18 -31.60 7.95
CA MET A 30 4.61 -31.56 7.76
C MET A 30 5.07 -30.37 8.61
N SER A 31 5.28 -30.59 9.90
CA SER A 31 6.13 -29.71 10.68
C SER A 31 7.47 -29.82 9.99
N VAL A 32 7.76 -28.86 9.13
CA VAL A 32 9.12 -28.59 8.73
C VAL A 32 9.79 -28.23 10.04
N ASN A 33 10.40 -29.23 10.70
CA ASN A 33 11.40 -29.04 11.72
C ASN A 33 12.60 -28.42 11.02
N ARG A 34 12.45 -27.17 10.57
CA ARG A 34 13.59 -26.29 10.46
C ARG A 34 14.01 -26.06 11.90
N PRO A 35 15.21 -26.44 12.32
CA PRO A 35 15.72 -25.96 13.59
C PRO A 35 15.63 -24.43 13.53
N VAL A 36 14.72 -23.86 14.33
CA VAL A 36 14.75 -22.44 14.61
C VAL A 36 16.09 -22.25 15.30
N LYS A 37 16.99 -21.48 14.68
CA LYS A 37 18.26 -21.13 15.27
C LYS A 37 17.91 -20.30 16.50
N GLU A 38 17.85 -20.93 17.66
CA GLU A 38 17.66 -20.19 18.91
C GLU A 38 18.85 -19.24 19.03
N HIS A 39 18.56 -17.95 19.04
CA HIS A 39 19.56 -16.92 19.28
C HIS A 39 19.96 -17.02 20.74
N THR A 40 20.87 -17.93 21.07
CA THR A 40 21.54 -17.92 22.37
C THR A 40 22.12 -16.54 22.56
N PHE A 41 21.67 -15.86 23.61
CA PHE A 41 22.22 -14.61 24.11
C PHE A 41 23.75 -14.71 24.15
N LEU A 42 24.48 -13.68 23.70
CA LEU A 42 25.95 -13.71 23.62
C LEU A 42 26.54 -14.04 25.00
N THR A 43 26.88 -15.31 25.25
CA THR A 43 27.46 -15.76 26.52
C THR A 43 28.97 -15.59 26.56
N ASP A 44 29.61 -15.36 25.40
CA ASP A 44 31.04 -15.11 25.29
C ASP A 44 31.34 -13.61 25.21
N VAL A 45 32.23 -13.15 26.09
CA VAL A 45 32.73 -11.77 26.14
C VAL A 45 33.47 -11.41 24.85
N ALA A 46 34.09 -12.39 24.16
CA ALA A 46 34.73 -12.17 22.87
C ALA A 46 33.72 -11.81 21.76
N ASP A 47 32.54 -12.42 21.76
CA ASP A 47 31.50 -12.13 20.78
C ASP A 47 30.87 -10.75 21.01
N VAL A 48 30.67 -10.37 22.28
CA VAL A 48 30.19 -9.03 22.66
C VAL A 48 31.15 -7.95 22.18
N ARG A 49 32.46 -8.13 22.40
CA ARG A 49 33.49 -7.18 21.94
C ARG A 49 33.57 -7.09 20.42
N THR A 50 33.38 -8.20 19.72
CA THR A 50 33.35 -8.22 18.26
C THR A 50 32.15 -7.44 17.72
N MET A 51 30.98 -7.60 18.34
CA MET A 51 29.79 -6.83 18.01
C MET A 51 29.96 -5.34 18.32
N GLU A 52 30.49 -5.00 19.50
CA GLU A 52 30.79 -3.62 19.89
C GLU A 52 31.71 -2.94 18.87
N HIS A 53 32.77 -3.63 18.46
CA HIS A 53 33.67 -3.15 17.43
C HIS A 53 32.95 -2.92 16.09
N GLY A 54 32.13 -3.88 15.66
CA GLY A 54 31.32 -3.76 14.45
C GLY A 54 30.33 -2.59 14.49
N LEU A 55 29.68 -2.35 15.63
CA LEU A 55 28.76 -1.23 15.83
C LEU A 55 29.48 0.12 15.84
N LEU A 56 30.65 0.21 16.46
CA LEU A 56 31.48 1.42 16.44
C LEU A 56 31.98 1.73 15.03
N GLN A 57 32.39 0.71 14.28
CA GLN A 57 32.77 0.87 12.88
C GLN A 57 31.59 1.31 12.01
N LEU A 58 30.41 0.72 12.23
CA LEU A 58 29.18 1.13 11.56
C LEU A 58 28.84 2.60 11.85
N LEU A 59 28.93 3.02 13.11
CA LEU A 59 28.72 4.41 13.51
C LEU A 59 29.74 5.37 12.87
N ASN A 60 31.00 4.95 12.76
CA ASN A 60 32.03 5.70 12.04
C ASN A 60 31.68 5.83 10.54
N ASP A 61 31.25 4.74 9.91
CA ASP A 61 30.80 4.72 8.51
C ASP A 61 29.57 5.63 8.29
N PHE A 62 28.69 5.78 9.28
CA PHE A 62 27.60 6.77 9.27
C PHE A 62 28.12 8.22 9.35
N HIS A 63 28.97 8.54 10.33
CA HIS A 63 29.46 9.91 10.53
C HIS A 63 30.37 10.39 9.39
N SER A 64 31.13 9.47 8.78
CA SER A 64 31.98 9.76 7.62
C SER A 64 31.19 9.86 6.31
N GLY A 65 29.90 9.50 6.31
CA GLY A 65 29.05 9.51 5.12
C GLY A 65 29.36 8.38 4.13
N LYS A 66 30.17 7.38 4.51
CA LYS A 66 30.46 6.19 3.70
C LYS A 66 29.22 5.31 3.54
N LEU A 67 28.38 5.25 4.57
CA LEU A 67 27.11 4.54 4.51
C LEU A 67 25.99 5.49 4.05
N GLN A 68 25.59 5.36 2.79
CA GLN A 68 24.48 6.12 2.21
C GLN A 68 23.35 5.16 1.81
N ALA A 69 22.15 5.36 2.37
CA ALA A 69 20.98 4.53 2.06
C ALA A 69 20.44 4.76 0.63
N PHE A 70 20.68 5.96 0.07
CA PHE A 70 20.11 6.39 -1.21
C PHE A 70 21.18 6.95 -2.15
N GLY A 71 22.15 6.14 -2.56
CA GLY A 71 23.19 6.54 -3.52
C GLY A 71 23.84 7.89 -3.18
N ASN A 72 24.37 8.58 -4.21
CA ASN A 72 24.81 9.96 -4.01
C ASN A 72 23.61 10.90 -3.77
N THR A 73 23.85 12.05 -3.14
CA THR A 73 22.82 13.08 -2.89
C THR A 73 22.07 13.50 -4.16
N ALA A 74 22.71 13.41 -5.34
CA ALA A 74 22.05 13.72 -6.61
C ALA A 74 20.95 12.69 -6.96
N THR A 75 21.12 11.41 -6.64
CA THR A 75 20.08 10.39 -6.82
C THR A 75 18.91 10.62 -5.87
N PHE A 76 19.17 11.00 -4.62
CA PHE A 76 18.12 11.37 -3.66
C PHE A 76 17.29 12.56 -4.17
N ASN A 77 17.93 13.64 -4.59
CA ASN A 77 17.24 14.82 -5.11
C ASN A 77 16.42 14.50 -6.37
N LYS A 78 16.90 13.60 -7.23
CA LYS A 78 16.14 13.11 -8.39
C LYS A 78 14.90 12.32 -7.98
N MET A 79 15.02 11.43 -6.99
CA MET A 79 13.87 10.67 -6.48
C MET A 79 12.83 11.59 -5.81
N ASP A 80 13.25 12.61 -5.07
CA ASP A 80 12.32 13.58 -4.51
C ASP A 80 11.63 14.41 -5.61
N ALA A 81 12.35 14.83 -6.65
CA ALA A 81 11.74 15.51 -7.79
C ALA A 81 10.69 14.63 -8.51
N ILE A 82 10.95 13.34 -8.68
CA ILE A 82 10.00 12.36 -9.25
C ILE A 82 8.77 12.22 -8.34
N ARG A 83 8.96 12.14 -7.02
CA ARG A 83 7.86 12.10 -6.05
C ARG A 83 6.97 13.33 -6.19
N VAL A 84 7.54 14.52 -6.30
CA VAL A 84 6.79 15.77 -6.50
C VAL A 84 6.04 15.76 -7.83
N GLN A 85 6.65 15.30 -8.92
CA GLN A 85 5.98 15.17 -10.22
C GLN A 85 4.78 14.21 -10.14
N GLN A 86 4.91 13.08 -9.44
CA GLN A 86 3.81 12.14 -9.22
C GLN A 86 2.67 12.76 -8.42
N GLU A 87 2.99 13.50 -7.35
CA GLU A 87 2.00 14.18 -6.51
C GLU A 87 1.21 15.23 -7.31
N GLN A 88 1.91 16.05 -8.09
CA GLN A 88 1.27 17.06 -8.94
C GLN A 88 0.39 16.42 -10.02
N LEU A 89 0.84 15.33 -10.64
CA LEU A 89 0.06 14.58 -11.63
C LEU A 89 -1.23 14.01 -11.01
N ALA A 90 -1.12 13.39 -9.83
CA ALA A 90 -2.26 12.83 -9.12
C ALA A 90 -3.26 13.94 -8.73
N LYS A 91 -2.76 15.09 -8.26
CA LYS A 91 -3.59 16.25 -7.96
C LYS A 91 -4.38 16.73 -9.19
N THR A 92 -3.71 16.93 -10.33
CA THR A 92 -4.38 17.33 -11.58
C THR A 92 -5.46 16.32 -11.99
N HIS A 93 -5.16 15.02 -11.86
CA HIS A 93 -6.11 13.95 -12.18
C HIS A 93 -7.35 14.00 -11.27
N PHE A 94 -7.18 14.14 -9.95
CA PHE A 94 -8.31 14.22 -9.02
C PHE A 94 -9.11 15.52 -9.19
N GLU A 95 -8.47 16.64 -9.51
CA GLU A 95 -9.16 17.90 -9.82
C GLU A 95 -10.05 17.79 -11.06
N MET A 96 -9.66 16.97 -12.05
CA MET A 96 -10.48 16.67 -13.23
C MET A 96 -11.73 15.87 -12.86
N ASP A 97 -11.59 14.87 -11.98
CA ASP A 97 -12.71 14.04 -11.49
C ASP A 97 -13.67 14.80 -10.57
N LEU A 98 -13.24 15.95 -10.02
CA LEU A 98 -14.06 16.81 -9.18
C LEU A 98 -15.09 17.62 -9.96
N ILE A 99 -14.97 17.71 -11.30
CA ILE A 99 -16.03 18.26 -12.16
C ILE A 99 -17.23 17.32 -12.02
N PRO A 100 -18.32 17.76 -11.37
CA PRO A 100 -19.42 16.87 -11.10
C PRO A 100 -19.97 16.35 -12.43
N ARG A 101 -20.02 15.02 -12.60
CA ARG A 101 -20.83 14.37 -13.64
C ARG A 101 -22.31 14.80 -13.61
N THR A 102 -22.73 15.58 -12.60
CA THR A 102 -24.04 16.23 -12.50
C THR A 102 -24.22 17.42 -13.46
N THR A 103 -23.16 17.97 -14.05
CA THR A 103 -23.26 18.97 -15.14
C THR A 103 -23.27 18.33 -16.53
N ALA A 104 -22.99 17.02 -16.64
CA ALA A 104 -23.07 16.27 -17.90
C ALA A 104 -24.48 16.27 -18.53
N ASN A 105 -25.51 16.71 -17.77
CA ASN A 105 -26.89 16.79 -18.24
C ASN A 105 -27.35 18.21 -18.63
N ARG A 106 -26.44 19.20 -18.73
CA ARG A 106 -26.77 20.51 -19.31
C ARG A 106 -25.64 20.94 -20.25
N LEU A 107 -25.72 20.47 -21.51
CA LEU A 107 -25.04 21.04 -22.68
C LEU A 107 -23.69 21.69 -22.33
N SER A 108 -22.67 20.87 -22.09
CA SER A 108 -21.30 21.36 -21.89
C SER A 108 -20.95 22.26 -23.07
N THR A 109 -20.79 23.55 -22.79
CA THR A 109 -20.44 24.53 -23.81
C THR A 109 -19.16 24.09 -24.54
N GLU A 110 -18.98 24.55 -25.78
CA GLU A 110 -17.74 24.29 -26.53
C GLU A 110 -16.51 24.75 -25.72
N GLU A 111 -16.66 25.82 -24.92
CA GLU A 111 -15.64 26.29 -23.99
C GLU A 111 -15.32 25.27 -22.90
N SER A 112 -16.33 24.68 -22.26
CA SER A 112 -16.12 23.62 -21.24
C SER A 112 -15.43 22.38 -21.82
N ARG A 113 -15.72 22.05 -23.09
CA ARG A 113 -15.07 20.94 -23.80
C ARG A 113 -13.61 21.26 -24.14
N LYS A 114 -13.36 22.50 -24.55
CA LYS A 114 -12.01 23.03 -24.81
C LYS A 114 -11.17 23.06 -23.53
N GLU A 115 -11.69 23.59 -22.43
CA GLU A 115 -11.02 23.59 -21.13
C GLU A 115 -10.66 22.18 -20.65
N ASN A 116 -11.56 21.21 -20.86
CA ASN A 116 -11.30 19.82 -20.51
C ASN A 116 -10.19 19.20 -21.38
N ASN A 117 -10.18 19.49 -22.68
CA ASN A 117 -9.11 19.05 -23.58
C ASN A 117 -7.77 19.67 -23.18
N GLU A 118 -7.72 20.96 -22.85
CA GLU A 118 -6.50 21.62 -22.38
C GLU A 118 -5.99 21.01 -21.06
N LYS A 119 -6.88 20.60 -20.15
CA LYS A 119 -6.50 19.88 -18.92
C LYS A 119 -5.95 18.48 -19.22
N MET A 120 -6.51 17.77 -20.19
CA MET A 120 -6.01 16.47 -20.65
C MET A 120 -4.62 16.59 -21.30
N ASP A 121 -4.41 17.60 -22.14
CA ASP A 121 -3.12 17.85 -22.77
C ASP A 121 -2.04 18.10 -21.71
N LYS A 122 -2.34 18.93 -20.70
CA LYS A 122 -1.46 19.15 -19.54
C LYS A 122 -1.15 17.86 -18.78
N LEU A 123 -2.12 16.97 -18.61
CA LEU A 123 -1.92 15.68 -17.94
C LEU A 123 -0.96 14.78 -18.73
N ILE A 124 -1.11 14.74 -20.07
CA ILE A 124 -0.23 13.98 -20.95
C ILE A 124 1.19 14.53 -20.91
N GLU A 125 1.36 15.85 -20.93
CA GLU A 125 2.67 16.50 -20.79
C GLU A 125 3.34 16.18 -19.44
N GLN A 126 2.58 16.28 -18.34
CA GLN A 126 3.07 15.94 -17.00
C GLN A 126 3.49 14.47 -16.92
N LEU A 127 2.71 13.56 -17.50
CA LEU A 127 3.02 12.14 -17.54
C LEU A 127 4.28 11.85 -18.39
N HIS A 128 4.42 12.51 -19.53
CA HIS A 128 5.60 12.38 -20.38
C HIS A 128 6.87 12.89 -19.65
N SER A 129 6.78 14.04 -19.00
CA SER A 129 7.88 14.60 -18.20
C SER A 129 8.30 13.67 -17.06
N LEU A 130 7.33 13.08 -16.35
CA LEU A 130 7.57 12.09 -15.31
C LEU A 130 8.27 10.85 -15.88
N SER A 131 7.81 10.33 -17.02
CA SER A 131 8.42 9.17 -17.70
C SER A 131 9.89 9.42 -18.04
N VAL A 132 10.20 10.56 -18.64
CA VAL A 132 11.58 10.97 -18.96
C VAL A 132 12.42 11.12 -17.69
N SER A 133 11.84 11.63 -16.60
CA SER A 133 12.55 11.85 -15.33
C SER A 133 12.87 10.55 -14.60
N VAL A 134 12.05 9.51 -14.78
CA VAL A 134 12.26 8.18 -14.18
C VAL A 134 13.28 7.35 -14.98
N TYR A 135 13.40 7.54 -16.29
CA TYR A 135 14.31 6.75 -17.15
C TYR A 135 15.76 6.65 -16.65
N PRO A 136 16.41 7.72 -16.13
CA PRO A 136 17.76 7.66 -15.59
C PRO A 136 17.91 6.85 -14.29
N LEU A 137 16.82 6.46 -13.62
CA LEU A 137 16.90 5.63 -12.41
C LEU A 137 17.07 4.14 -12.72
N TYR A 138 16.76 3.71 -13.95
CA TYR A 138 16.87 2.32 -14.39
C TYR A 138 18.20 1.99 -15.07
N ARG A 139 19.10 2.96 -15.19
CA ARG A 139 20.44 2.82 -15.79
C ARG A 139 21.51 2.88 -14.73
#